data_AF-A0A2K0SUY9-F1
#
_entry.id   AF-A0A2K0SUY9-F1
#
_cell.length_a   1.000
_cell.length_b   1.000
_cell.length_c   1.000
_cell.angle_alpha   90.00
_cell.angle_beta   90.00
_cell.angle_gamma   90.00
#
_symmetry.space_group_name_H-M   'P 1'
#
loop_
_entity.id
_entity.type
_entity.pdbx_description
1 polymer ?
#
loop_
_entity_poly.entity_id
_entity_poly.type
_entity_poly.pdbx_seq_one_letter_code
_entity_poly.pdbx_strand_id
1 'polypeptide(L)'
;MPFTHLDKGTWLHNRPEIDVYRLLIDAYRLRVEDTYTMEGVLMEGSVYAGNTDGLRGFQVFLRTAATISGLLPPWWNDEKRTTCERLGMDASQWSDLRCAVEKSDIIEQYGDPQFPMQLRMLAEAVYRRGPGGSDGTAMRKMMASMERGALGSDVRGAVLDTTTMGLSDIHNGGSS
;
A
#
# COMPACT_ATOMS: atom_id res chain seq x y z
N MET A 1 -13.12 -3.71 10.14
CA MET A 1 -13.14 -3.49 8.68
C MET A 1 -11.87 -2.76 8.28
N PRO A 2 -11.19 -3.18 7.19
CA PRO A 2 -9.84 -2.77 6.86
C PRO A 2 -9.67 -1.24 6.71
N PHE A 3 -10.54 -0.54 5.98
CA PHE A 3 -10.40 0.89 5.72
C PHE A 3 -10.63 1.73 6.98
N THR A 4 -11.49 1.28 7.89
CA THR A 4 -11.66 1.91 9.21
C THR A 4 -10.40 1.80 10.07
N HIS A 5 -9.67 0.68 10.01
CA HIS A 5 -8.40 0.57 10.72
C HIS A 5 -7.27 1.34 10.03
N LEU A 6 -7.28 1.47 8.70
CA LEU A 6 -6.36 2.33 7.95
C LEU A 6 -6.55 3.80 8.32
N ASP A 7 -7.80 4.27 8.38
CA ASP A 7 -8.15 5.62 8.81
C ASP A 7 -7.67 5.93 10.25
N LYS A 8 -7.78 4.93 11.14
CA LYS A 8 -7.30 5.03 12.53
C LYS A 8 -5.79 4.80 12.71
N GLY A 9 -5.06 4.45 11.65
CA GLY A 9 -3.64 4.07 11.73
C GLY A 9 -3.37 2.75 12.46
N THR A 10 -4.38 1.92 12.70
CA THR A 10 -4.28 0.66 13.47
C THR A 10 -4.40 -0.58 12.58
N TRP A 11 -4.26 -0.45 11.26
CA TRP A 11 -4.49 -1.55 10.31
C TRP A 11 -3.55 -2.74 10.48
N LEU A 12 -2.33 -2.49 10.97
CA LEU A 12 -1.37 -3.55 11.29
C LEU A 12 -1.60 -4.16 12.68
N HIS A 13 -2.43 -3.55 13.52
CA HIS A 13 -2.62 -3.98 14.90
C HIS A 13 -3.48 -5.24 14.96
N ASN A 14 -3.29 -6.04 16.01
CA ASN A 14 -4.01 -7.29 16.25
C ASN A 14 -3.86 -8.33 15.13
N ARG A 15 -2.73 -8.29 14.40
CA ARG A 15 -2.35 -9.30 13.42
C ARG A 15 -1.17 -10.14 13.92
N PRO A 16 -1.02 -11.39 13.47
CA PRO A 16 0.20 -12.16 13.68
C PRO A 16 1.45 -11.41 13.18
N GLU A 17 2.57 -11.57 13.87
CA GLU A 17 3.83 -10.87 13.51
C GLU A 17 4.23 -11.11 12.05
N ILE A 18 4.13 -12.36 11.60
CA ILE A 18 4.49 -12.76 10.24
C ILE A 18 3.64 -12.05 9.17
N ASP A 19 2.36 -11.84 9.46
CA ASP A 19 1.46 -11.14 8.55
C ASP A 19 1.85 -9.66 8.49
N VAL A 20 2.14 -9.03 9.63
CA VAL A 20 2.61 -7.63 9.66
C VAL A 20 3.87 -7.47 8.83
N TYR A 21 4.81 -8.42 8.89
CA TYR A 21 6.02 -8.36 8.08
C TYR A 21 5.72 -8.41 6.58
N ARG A 22 4.89 -9.38 6.16
CA ARG A 22 4.47 -9.50 4.75
C ARG A 22 3.77 -8.24 4.25
N LEU A 23 2.85 -7.69 5.03
CA LEU A 23 2.12 -6.48 4.68
C LEU A 23 3.04 -5.26 4.56
N LEU A 24 4.03 -5.11 5.44
CA LEU A 24 5.02 -4.03 5.33
C LEU A 24 5.89 -4.17 4.09
N ILE A 25 6.35 -5.38 3.79
CA ILE A 25 7.17 -5.66 2.61
C ILE A 25 6.38 -5.40 1.33
N ASP A 26 5.17 -5.94 1.23
CA ASP A 26 4.36 -5.83 0.02
C ASP A 26 3.80 -4.41 -0.18
N ALA A 27 3.54 -3.66 0.90
CA ALA A 27 3.24 -2.23 0.79
C ALA A 27 4.42 -1.45 0.20
N TYR A 28 5.66 -1.78 0.58
CA TYR A 28 6.85 -1.19 -0.02
C TYR A 28 7.04 -1.61 -1.49
N ARG A 29 6.92 -2.92 -1.80
CA ARG A 29 7.07 -3.43 -3.17
C ARG A 29 6.04 -2.80 -4.12
N LEU A 30 4.77 -2.74 -3.72
CA LEU A 30 3.71 -2.11 -4.52
C LEU A 30 3.93 -0.59 -4.64
N ARG A 31 4.46 0.07 -3.60
CA ARG A 31 4.79 1.50 -3.68
C ARG A 31 5.91 1.77 -4.68
N VAL A 32 6.92 0.91 -4.74
CA VAL A 32 7.99 0.98 -5.74
C VAL A 32 7.42 0.81 -7.15
N GLU A 33 6.54 -0.16 -7.35
CA GLU A 33 5.84 -0.39 -8.62
C GLU A 33 5.00 0.82 -9.05
N ASP A 34 4.11 1.30 -8.18
CA ASP A 34 3.25 2.44 -8.49
C ASP A 34 4.07 3.70 -8.79
N THR A 35 5.19 3.93 -8.07
CA THR A 35 6.05 5.09 -8.31
C THR A 35 6.75 5.01 -9.66
N TYR A 36 7.20 3.82 -10.05
CA TYR A 36 7.79 3.61 -11.37
C TYR A 36 6.76 3.79 -12.49
N THR A 37 5.61 3.11 -12.38
CA THR A 37 4.60 3.07 -13.45
C THR A 37 3.78 4.36 -13.56
N MET A 38 3.50 5.04 -12.45
CA MET A 38 2.65 6.26 -12.45
C MET A 38 3.46 7.56 -12.49
N GLU A 39 4.65 7.59 -11.89
CA GLU A 39 5.48 8.80 -11.83
C GLU A 39 6.71 8.73 -12.75
N GLY A 40 7.07 7.56 -13.28
CA GLY A 40 8.32 7.38 -14.04
C GLY A 40 9.57 7.52 -13.17
N VAL A 41 9.43 7.44 -11.85
CA VAL A 41 10.50 7.70 -10.88
C VAL A 41 11.08 6.38 -10.38
N LEU A 42 12.41 6.26 -10.44
CA LEU A 42 13.15 5.14 -9.85
C LEU A 42 13.44 5.44 -8.39
N MET A 43 12.77 4.73 -7.47
CA MET A 43 13.01 4.92 -6.04
C MET A 43 14.43 4.44 -5.66
N GLU A 44 15.20 5.27 -4.98
CA GLU A 44 16.54 4.91 -4.52
C GLU A 44 16.53 3.64 -3.65
N GLY A 45 17.47 2.74 -3.89
CA GLY A 45 17.58 1.48 -3.14
C GLY A 45 16.48 0.47 -3.47
N SER A 46 15.73 0.67 -4.56
CA SER A 46 14.80 -0.31 -5.13
C SER A 46 15.42 -1.09 -6.29
N VAL A 47 14.75 -2.19 -6.66
CA VAL A 47 15.12 -3.02 -7.82
C VAL A 47 15.10 -2.24 -9.14
N TYR A 48 14.21 -1.25 -9.29
CA TYR A 48 14.15 -0.42 -10.51
C TYR A 48 15.31 0.58 -10.62
N ALA A 49 15.96 0.93 -9.50
CA ALA A 49 17.11 1.82 -9.49
C ALA A 49 18.45 1.10 -9.74
N GLY A 50 18.42 -0.09 -10.35
CA GLY A 50 19.61 -0.89 -10.68
C GLY A 50 20.26 -1.63 -9.50
N ASN A 51 19.56 -1.73 -8.36
CA ASN A 51 20.02 -2.53 -7.23
C ASN A 51 19.66 -4.01 -7.43
N THR A 52 20.43 -4.90 -6.83
CA THR A 52 20.16 -6.35 -6.85
C THR A 52 18.90 -6.73 -6.06
N ASP A 53 18.48 -5.87 -5.13
CA ASP A 53 17.34 -6.07 -4.24
C ASP A 53 16.81 -4.71 -3.75
N GLY A 54 15.63 -4.74 -3.14
CA GLY A 54 14.97 -3.59 -2.53
C GLY A 54 15.29 -3.37 -1.05
N LEU A 55 16.26 -4.07 -0.44
CA LEU A 55 16.47 -4.04 1.01
C LEU A 55 16.79 -2.64 1.51
N ARG A 56 17.65 -1.91 0.81
CA ARG A 56 18.05 -0.55 1.21
C ARG A 56 16.84 0.40 1.24
N GLY A 57 16.01 0.39 0.21
CA GLY A 57 14.79 1.21 0.17
C GLY A 57 13.77 0.76 1.23
N PHE A 58 13.64 -0.55 1.44
CA PHE A 58 12.76 -1.09 2.48
C PHE A 58 13.21 -0.70 3.90
N GLN A 59 14.52 -0.68 4.17
CA GLN A 59 15.05 -0.20 5.44
C GLN A 59 14.74 1.28 5.70
N VAL A 60 14.74 2.12 4.66
CA VAL A 60 14.27 3.52 4.76
C VAL A 60 12.78 3.54 5.09
N PHE A 61 11.97 2.74 4.40
CA PHE A 61 10.53 2.62 4.64
C PHE A 61 10.22 2.24 6.10
N LEU A 62 10.87 1.21 6.64
CA LEU A 62 10.66 0.76 8.03
C LEU A 62 11.10 1.82 9.05
N ARG A 63 12.23 2.52 8.82
CA ARG A 63 12.66 3.62 9.70
C ARG A 63 11.62 4.72 9.73
N THR A 64 11.10 5.11 8.58
CA THR A 64 10.04 6.13 8.48
C THR A 64 8.77 5.66 9.19
N ALA A 65 8.33 4.42 8.96
CA ALA A 65 7.16 3.84 9.60
C ALA A 65 7.26 3.85 11.13
N ALA A 66 8.44 3.55 11.68
CA ALA A 66 8.70 3.58 13.11
C ALA A 66 8.64 4.97 13.74
N THR A 67 8.78 6.05 12.95
CA THR A 67 8.62 7.43 13.46
C THR A 67 7.16 7.86 13.60
N ILE A 68 6.21 7.06 13.06
CA ILE A 68 4.79 7.42 13.03
C ILE A 68 4.10 6.79 14.24
N SER A 69 3.73 7.66 15.19
CA SER A 69 3.05 7.25 16.41
C SER A 69 1.79 6.44 16.10
N GLY A 70 1.74 5.22 16.64
CA GLY A 70 0.58 4.33 16.54
C GLY A 70 0.45 3.56 15.23
N LEU A 71 1.31 3.76 14.22
CA LEU A 71 1.21 3.03 12.96
C LEU A 71 1.61 1.55 13.11
N LEU A 72 2.75 1.32 13.75
CA LEU A 72 3.25 -0.03 13.99
C LEU A 72 2.63 -0.63 15.27
N PRO A 73 2.49 -1.97 15.34
CA PRO A 73 1.98 -2.62 16.54
C PRO A 73 2.83 -2.33 17.79
N PRO A 74 2.27 -2.36 19.01
CA PRO A 74 3.01 -2.07 20.24
C PRO A 74 4.20 -2.97 20.52
N TRP A 75 4.22 -4.18 19.96
CA TRP A 75 5.31 -5.14 20.08
C TRP A 75 6.48 -4.86 19.12
N TRP A 76 6.33 -3.90 18.20
CA TRP A 76 7.36 -3.59 17.21
C TRP A 76 8.62 -3.01 17.88
N ASN A 77 9.77 -3.56 17.52
CA ASN A 77 11.09 -3.14 18.01
C ASN A 77 12.18 -3.49 16.97
N ASP A 78 13.44 -3.21 17.29
CA ASP A 78 14.57 -3.46 16.38
C ASP A 78 14.78 -4.94 16.03
N GLU A 79 14.51 -5.87 16.96
CA GLU A 79 14.57 -7.31 16.69
C GLU A 79 13.51 -7.73 15.66
N LYS A 80 12.29 -7.19 15.79
CA LYS A 80 11.20 -7.44 14.85
C LYS A 80 11.49 -6.82 13.49
N ARG A 81 12.11 -5.65 13.46
CA ARG A 81 12.61 -5.03 12.25
C ARG A 81 13.63 -5.91 11.53
N THR A 82 14.66 -6.40 12.23
CA THR A 82 15.66 -7.31 11.63
C THR A 82 15.02 -8.60 11.13
N THR A 83 14.06 -9.15 11.87
CA THR A 83 13.32 -10.35 11.44
C THR A 83 12.50 -10.09 10.17
N CYS A 84 11.84 -8.93 10.08
CA CYS A 84 11.10 -8.50 8.90
C CYS A 84 12.02 -8.31 7.69
N GLU A 85 13.16 -7.65 7.87
CA GLU A 85 14.18 -7.47 6.82
C GLU A 85 14.71 -8.82 6.31
N ARG A 86 14.99 -9.77 7.21
CA ARG A 86 15.42 -11.13 6.84
C ARG A 86 14.34 -11.90 6.09
N LEU A 87 13.07 -11.78 6.50
CA LEU A 87 11.95 -12.41 5.80
C LEU A 87 11.84 -11.89 4.37
N GLY A 88 12.00 -10.57 4.18
CA GLY A 88 11.97 -9.95 2.85
C GLY A 88 13.14 -10.36 1.94
N MET A 89 14.21 -10.96 2.47
CA MET A 89 15.37 -11.44 1.70
C MET A 89 15.40 -12.96 1.54
N ASP A 90 14.41 -13.67 2.08
CA ASP A 90 14.27 -15.11 1.94
C ASP A 90 13.62 -15.46 0.60
N ALA A 91 14.38 -16.15 -0.26
CA ALA A 91 13.96 -16.50 -1.63
C ALA A 91 12.79 -17.49 -1.68
N SER A 92 12.48 -18.14 -0.55
CA SER A 92 11.33 -19.03 -0.43
C SER A 92 10.03 -18.29 -0.12
N GLN A 93 10.10 -17.00 0.23
CA GLN A 93 8.91 -16.19 0.49
C GLN A 93 8.40 -15.54 -0.79
N TRP A 94 7.07 -15.42 -0.89
CA TRP A 94 6.44 -14.65 -1.95
C TRP A 94 6.78 -13.14 -1.88
N SER A 95 6.92 -12.62 -0.65
CA SER A 95 7.29 -11.23 -0.38
C SER A 95 8.80 -10.97 -0.53
N ASP A 96 9.46 -11.54 -1.54
CA ASP A 96 10.90 -11.36 -1.78
C ASP A 96 11.19 -9.96 -2.36
N LEU A 97 12.06 -9.20 -1.69
CA LEU A 97 12.50 -7.86 -2.06
C LEU A 97 13.38 -7.81 -3.30
N ARG A 98 13.83 -8.95 -3.83
CA ARG A 98 14.51 -9.04 -5.14
C ARG A 98 13.53 -9.04 -6.31
N CYS A 99 12.25 -9.24 -6.05
CA CYS A 99 11.23 -9.37 -7.07
C CYS A 99 10.31 -8.14 -7.06
N ALA A 100 10.10 -7.56 -8.26
CA ALA A 100 9.00 -6.62 -8.47
C ALA A 100 7.65 -7.29 -8.20
N VAL A 101 6.60 -6.48 -8.08
CA VAL A 101 5.24 -6.96 -7.89
C VAL A 101 4.29 -6.06 -8.67
N GLU A 102 3.35 -6.66 -9.39
CA GLU A 102 2.27 -5.94 -10.04
C GLU A 102 1.00 -5.93 -9.19
N LYS A 103 0.06 -5.05 -9.54
CA LYS A 103 -1.26 -4.99 -8.89
C LYS A 103 -2.00 -6.34 -8.97
N SER A 104 -1.92 -7.03 -10.10
CA SER A 104 -2.53 -8.34 -10.32
C SER A 104 -1.97 -9.39 -9.38
N ASP A 105 -0.66 -9.41 -9.17
CA ASP A 105 0.01 -10.37 -8.30
C ASP A 105 -0.47 -10.23 -6.85
N ILE A 106 -0.67 -8.99 -6.38
CA ILE A 106 -1.24 -8.71 -5.06
C ILE A 106 -2.69 -9.23 -4.97
N ILE A 107 -3.51 -9.02 -5.99
CA ILE A 107 -4.89 -9.50 -5.99
C ILE A 107 -4.92 -11.03 -5.94
N GLU A 108 -4.06 -11.70 -6.72
CA GLU A 108 -3.96 -13.16 -6.72
C GLU A 108 -3.50 -13.70 -5.36
N GLN A 109 -2.45 -13.10 -4.79
CA GLN A 109 -1.87 -13.53 -3.52
C GLN A 109 -2.84 -13.39 -2.33
N TYR A 110 -3.61 -12.29 -2.29
CA TYR A 110 -4.47 -11.97 -1.15
C TYR A 110 -5.95 -12.31 -1.37
N GLY A 111 -6.35 -12.64 -2.61
CA GLY A 111 -7.73 -13.01 -2.96
C GLY A 111 -8.75 -11.88 -2.81
N ASP A 112 -8.31 -10.63 -2.70
CA ASP A 112 -9.16 -9.46 -2.49
C ASP A 112 -8.81 -8.36 -3.51
N PRO A 113 -9.74 -7.97 -4.41
CA PRO A 113 -9.50 -6.93 -5.41
C PRO A 113 -9.25 -5.54 -4.79
N GLN A 114 -9.66 -5.34 -3.54
CA GLN A 114 -9.43 -4.09 -2.79
C GLN A 114 -8.10 -4.09 -2.03
N PHE A 115 -7.39 -5.23 -1.97
CA PHE A 115 -6.15 -5.35 -1.21
C PHE A 115 -5.02 -4.41 -1.68
N PRO A 116 -4.79 -4.21 -2.99
CA PRO A 116 -3.81 -3.22 -3.46
C PRO A 116 -4.09 -1.82 -2.90
N MET A 117 -5.37 -1.44 -2.80
CA MET A 117 -5.74 -0.15 -2.22
C MET A 117 -5.41 -0.08 -0.72
N GLN A 118 -5.60 -1.16 0.02
CA GLN A 118 -5.22 -1.23 1.44
C GLN A 118 -3.70 -1.02 1.62
N LEU A 119 -2.88 -1.69 0.80
CA LEU A 119 -1.42 -1.54 0.82
C LEU A 119 -0.97 -0.14 0.41
N ARG A 120 -1.60 0.46 -0.60
CA ARG A 120 -1.33 1.85 -1.01
C ARG A 120 -1.61 2.85 0.11
N MET A 121 -2.74 2.70 0.81
CA MET A 121 -3.07 3.56 1.95
C MET A 121 -2.10 3.36 3.12
N LEU A 122 -1.60 2.13 3.34
CA LEU A 122 -0.54 1.90 4.32
C LEU A 122 0.77 2.58 3.92
N ALA A 123 1.20 2.42 2.67
CA ALA A 123 2.41 3.06 2.16
C ALA A 123 2.31 4.59 2.18
N GLU A 124 1.14 5.14 1.83
CA GLU A 124 0.84 6.57 1.93
C GLU A 124 0.94 7.05 3.38
N ALA A 125 0.45 6.28 4.36
CA ALA A 125 0.61 6.65 5.77
C ALA A 125 2.09 6.79 6.15
N VAL A 126 2.97 5.94 5.60
CA VAL A 126 4.43 6.00 5.82
C VAL A 126 5.07 7.19 5.11
N TYR A 127 4.80 7.39 3.82
CA TYR A 127 5.43 8.46 3.03
C TYR A 127 4.75 9.82 3.16
N ARG A 128 3.58 9.88 3.80
CA ARG A 128 2.67 11.05 3.88
C ARG A 128 2.31 11.64 2.51
N ARG A 129 2.35 10.81 1.46
CA ARG A 129 2.09 11.18 0.08
C ARG A 129 1.67 9.94 -0.71
N GLY A 130 0.62 10.06 -1.51
CA GLY A 130 0.16 9.00 -2.42
C GLY A 130 0.97 8.94 -3.72
N PRO A 131 0.89 7.85 -4.49
CA PRO A 131 1.40 7.79 -5.86
C PRO A 131 0.80 8.89 -6.74
N GLY A 132 1.64 9.50 -7.58
CA GLY A 132 1.30 10.67 -8.39
C GLY A 132 1.24 11.99 -7.61
N GLY A 133 1.55 11.99 -6.31
CA GLY A 133 1.39 13.19 -5.46
C GLY A 133 -0.04 13.53 -5.07
N SER A 134 -0.97 12.58 -5.26
CA SER A 134 -2.32 12.67 -4.72
C SER A 134 -2.33 12.57 -3.18
N ASP A 135 -3.28 13.28 -2.55
CA ASP A 135 -3.64 13.13 -1.14
C ASP A 135 -4.81 12.14 -1.04
N GLY A 136 -4.55 10.94 -0.52
CA GLY A 136 -5.51 9.86 -0.39
C GLY A 136 -6.48 10.02 0.78
N THR A 137 -6.38 11.10 1.57
CA THR A 137 -7.20 11.32 2.78
C THR A 137 -8.71 11.30 2.48
N ALA A 138 -9.15 11.95 1.40
CA ALA A 138 -10.57 11.99 1.04
C ALA A 138 -11.09 10.60 0.66
N MET A 139 -10.33 9.85 -0.15
CA MET A 139 -10.66 8.49 -0.55
C MET A 139 -10.68 7.54 0.66
N ARG A 140 -9.70 7.63 1.56
CA ARG A 140 -9.64 6.83 2.79
C ARG A 140 -10.88 7.03 3.66
N LYS A 141 -11.29 8.29 3.87
CA LYS A 141 -12.52 8.63 4.62
C LYS A 141 -13.78 8.10 3.96
N MET A 142 -13.86 8.17 2.63
CA MET A 142 -14.97 7.64 1.84
C MET A 142 -15.07 6.12 1.94
N MET A 143 -13.95 5.39 1.80
CA MET A 143 -13.93 3.94 1.93
C MET A 143 -14.31 3.49 3.34
N ALA A 144 -13.79 4.17 4.36
CA ALA A 144 -14.14 3.89 5.76
C ALA A 144 -15.63 4.19 6.06
N SER A 145 -16.25 5.18 5.40
CA SER A 145 -17.69 5.47 5.57
C SER A 145 -18.57 4.43 4.85
N MET A 146 -18.14 3.95 3.68
CA MET A 146 -18.80 2.85 2.96
C MET A 146 -18.83 1.56 3.79
N GLU A 147 -17.73 1.19 4.43
CA GLU A 147 -17.67 0.03 5.34
C GLU A 147 -18.65 0.12 6.52
N ARG A 148 -18.97 1.35 6.95
CA ARG A 148 -19.91 1.62 8.05
C ARG A 148 -21.36 1.73 7.58
N GLY A 149 -21.64 1.51 6.29
CA GLY A 149 -22.98 1.62 5.71
C GLY A 149 -23.51 3.06 5.65
N ALA A 150 -22.63 4.06 5.65
CA ALA A 150 -23.00 5.47 5.85
C ALA A 150 -23.29 6.27 4.56
N LEU A 151 -23.31 5.64 3.37
CA LEU A 151 -23.79 6.30 2.15
C LEU A 151 -25.18 5.77 1.75
N GLY A 152 -26.16 6.69 1.80
CA GLY A 152 -27.50 6.50 1.24
C GLY A 152 -27.46 6.28 -0.28
N SER A 153 -28.58 5.78 -0.79
CA SER A 153 -28.81 5.14 -2.09
C SER A 153 -28.46 5.88 -3.39
N ASP A 154 -27.74 7.00 -3.37
CA ASP A 154 -27.61 7.90 -4.54
C ASP A 154 -26.25 7.91 -5.25
N VAL A 155 -25.29 7.06 -4.87
CA VAL A 155 -23.98 6.96 -5.56
C VAL A 155 -23.78 5.59 -6.20
N ARG A 156 -24.84 5.05 -6.85
CA ARG A 156 -24.73 3.83 -7.66
C ARG A 156 -24.26 4.08 -9.11
N GLY A 157 -24.04 5.34 -9.50
CA GLY A 157 -23.84 5.73 -10.91
C GLY A 157 -22.40 6.04 -11.36
N ALA A 158 -21.42 6.14 -10.45
CA ALA A 158 -20.03 6.36 -10.85
C ALA A 158 -19.25 5.06 -10.61
N VAL A 159 -18.90 4.36 -11.70
CA VAL A 159 -17.82 3.37 -11.66
C VAL A 159 -16.53 4.15 -11.47
N LEU A 160 -16.26 4.56 -10.23
CA LEU A 160 -14.95 5.06 -9.86
C LEU A 160 -13.99 3.89 -10.07
N ASP A 161 -13.01 4.10 -10.95
CA ASP A 161 -11.85 3.22 -11.01
C ASP A 161 -11.05 3.39 -9.71
N THR A 162 -11.55 2.75 -8.66
CA THR A 162 -10.95 2.65 -7.32
C THR A 162 -9.61 1.92 -7.35
N THR A 163 -9.11 1.61 -8.54
CA THR A 163 -7.96 0.78 -8.79
C THR A 163 -6.68 1.56 -9.06
N THR A 164 -6.78 2.86 -9.38
CA THR A 164 -5.61 3.59 -9.94
C THR A 164 -5.33 4.93 -9.25
N MET A 165 -6.12 5.35 -8.24
CA MET A 165 -6.05 6.72 -7.67
C MET A 165 -6.11 7.85 -8.71
N GLY A 166 -6.50 7.55 -9.95
CA GLY A 166 -6.74 8.50 -11.01
C GLY A 166 -8.23 8.83 -11.08
N LEU A 167 -8.54 10.12 -11.13
CA LEU A 167 -9.82 10.58 -11.69
C LEU A 167 -9.78 10.24 -13.18
N SER A 168 -10.57 9.26 -13.62
CA SER A 168 -10.83 9.07 -15.03
C SER A 168 -11.79 10.17 -15.50
N ASP A 169 -11.27 11.13 -16.27
CA ASP A 169 -12.10 12.10 -17.00
C ASP A 169 -13.05 11.35 -17.94
N ILE A 170 -14.35 11.49 -17.71
CA ILE A 170 -15.36 11.02 -18.66
C ILE A 170 -15.30 11.94 -19.87
N HIS A 171 -14.66 11.49 -20.95
CA HIS A 171 -14.84 12.08 -22.27
C HIS A 171 -16.27 11.76 -22.73
N ASN A 172 -17.16 12.74 -22.61
CA ASN A 172 -18.52 12.65 -23.10
C ASN A 172 -18.49 12.74 -24.64
N GLY A 173 -18.42 11.59 -25.30
CA GLY A 173 -18.63 11.46 -26.73
C GLY A 173 -20.10 11.69 -27.06
N GLY A 174 -20.49 12.96 -27.19
CA GLY A 174 -21.79 13.35 -27.75
C GLY A 174 -21.76 13.23 -29.27
N SER A 175 -22.52 12.27 -29.80
CA SER A 175 -22.79 12.13 -31.23
C SER A 175 -23.52 13.34 -31.80
N SER A 176 -23.11 13.78 -32.98
CA SER A 176 -23.98 14.19 -34.10
C SER A 176 -23.19 14.09 -35.39
#